data_AF-A0A2N3EPQ1-F1
#
_entry.id   AF-A0A2N3EPQ1-F1
#
_cell.length_a   1.000
_cell.length_b   1.000
_cell.length_c   1.000
_cell.angle_alpha   90.00
_cell.angle_beta   90.00
_cell.angle_gamma   90.00
#
_symmetry.space_group_name_H-M   'P 1'
#
loop_
_entity.id
_entity.type
_entity.pdbx_description
1 polymer ?
#
loop_
_entity_poly.entity_id
_entity_poly.type
_entity_poly.pdbx_seq_one_letter_code
_entity_poly.pdbx_strand_id
1 'polypeptide(L)'
;MGDVFGELLANPLVTLVRNLCVLFWLVFHFALTFWTYRDASRRGAMGWFWALTVFIFDIAGWAIYLVVRPPEYAEDAHERDLEIRAKEVSLQRDLETCPACFKPVEKDFLICPSCMKKLRKPCIECKKALKLPWSVCPYCKTKQ
;
A
#
# COMPACT_ATOMS: atom_id res chain seq x y z
N MET A 1 51.82 7.88 -34.03
CA MET A 1 50.41 7.79 -33.58
C MET A 1 50.14 8.52 -32.26
N GLY A 2 51.13 8.73 -31.38
CA GLY A 2 50.96 9.57 -30.19
C GLY A 2 50.95 11.07 -30.48
N ASP A 3 51.71 11.52 -31.48
CA ASP A 3 51.91 12.96 -31.77
C ASP A 3 50.63 13.63 -32.32
N VAL A 4 49.91 12.93 -33.19
CA VAL A 4 48.63 13.40 -33.76
C VAL A 4 47.52 13.48 -32.71
N PHE A 5 47.48 12.55 -31.75
CA PHE A 5 46.52 12.58 -30.64
C PHE A 5 46.81 13.72 -29.65
N GLY A 6 48.09 14.03 -29.41
CA GLY A 6 48.51 15.16 -28.59
C GLY A 6 48.11 16.51 -29.21
N GLU A 7 48.34 16.69 -30.50
CA GLU A 7 47.91 17.89 -31.24
C GLU A 7 46.38 18.02 -31.30
N LEU A 8 45.66 16.90 -31.47
CA LEU A 8 44.19 16.90 -31.48
C LEU A 8 43.61 17.32 -30.13
N LEU A 9 44.18 16.84 -29.01
CA LEU A 9 43.77 17.18 -27.64
C LEU A 9 44.17 18.60 -27.21
N ALA A 10 45.18 19.19 -27.85
CA ALA A 10 45.62 20.57 -27.62
C ALA A 10 44.68 21.62 -28.23
N ASN A 11 43.79 21.22 -29.15
CA ASN A 11 42.81 22.14 -29.73
C ASN A 11 41.84 22.65 -28.66
N PRO A 12 41.59 23.98 -28.59
CA PRO A 12 40.71 24.57 -27.59
C PRO A 12 39.26 24.06 -27.71
N LEU A 13 38.79 23.79 -28.93
CA LEU A 13 37.47 23.19 -29.18
C LEU A 13 37.36 21.77 -28.62
N VAL A 14 38.38 20.92 -28.81
CA VAL A 14 38.39 19.54 -28.31
C VAL A 14 38.42 19.52 -26.78
N THR A 15 39.21 20.42 -26.18
CA THR A 15 39.24 20.59 -24.73
C THR A 15 37.88 21.05 -24.18
N LEU A 16 37.22 22.01 -24.84
CA LEU A 16 35.88 22.47 -24.45
C LEU A 16 34.85 21.33 -24.51
N VAL A 17 34.78 20.61 -25.63
CA VAL A 17 33.84 19.50 -25.83
C VAL A 17 34.08 18.39 -24.80
N ARG A 18 35.35 17.99 -24.59
CA ARG A 18 35.71 17.01 -23.56
C ARG A 18 35.21 17.43 -22.18
N ASN A 19 35.43 18.68 -21.79
CA ASN A 19 35.02 19.17 -20.47
C ASN A 19 33.49 19.19 -20.31
N LEU A 20 32.75 19.56 -21.36
CA LEU A 20 31.29 19.52 -21.36
C LEU A 20 30.75 18.09 -21.25
N CYS A 21 31.34 17.13 -21.97
CA CYS A 21 30.97 15.71 -21.88
C CYS A 21 31.22 15.14 -20.47
N VAL A 22 32.36 15.45 -19.86
CA VAL A 22 32.67 15.02 -18.49
C VAL A 22 31.70 15.64 -17.49
N LEU A 23 31.41 16.94 -17.60
CA LEU A 23 30.45 17.62 -16.75
C LEU A 23 29.05 17.00 -16.89
N PHE A 24 28.62 16.75 -18.12
CA PHE A 24 27.33 16.10 -18.38
C PHE A 24 27.28 14.71 -17.76
N TRP A 25 28.31 13.88 -17.95
CA TRP A 25 28.36 12.53 -17.39
C TRP A 25 28.30 12.55 -15.86
N LEU A 26 29.04 13.45 -15.20
CA LEU A 26 28.99 13.61 -13.75
C LEU A 26 27.58 14.02 -13.27
N VAL A 27 26.99 15.05 -13.88
CA VAL A 27 25.63 15.51 -13.53
C VAL A 27 24.61 14.38 -13.73
N PHE A 28 24.71 13.65 -14.84
CA PHE A 28 23.84 12.54 -15.16
C PHE A 28 23.99 11.38 -14.16
N HIS A 29 25.23 11.02 -13.81
CA HIS A 29 25.55 10.00 -12.83
C HIS A 29 24.94 10.31 -11.45
N PHE A 30 25.12 11.53 -10.95
CA PHE A 30 24.53 11.96 -9.69
C PHE A 30 23.00 12.04 -9.77
N ALA A 31 22.45 12.50 -10.90
CA ALA A 31 21.00 12.53 -11.11
C ALA A 31 20.38 11.13 -11.08
N LEU A 32 21.00 10.13 -11.74
CA LEU A 32 20.55 8.74 -11.71
C LEU A 32 20.64 8.14 -10.29
N THR A 33 21.75 8.39 -9.60
CA THR A 33 21.96 7.93 -8.22
C THR A 33 20.88 8.51 -7.29
N PHE A 34 20.65 9.81 -7.35
CA PHE A 34 19.64 10.49 -6.55
C PHE A 34 18.21 10.05 -6.90
N TRP A 35 17.91 9.90 -8.20
CA TRP A 35 16.62 9.41 -8.65
C TRP A 35 16.34 8.01 -8.12
N THR A 36 17.32 7.12 -8.20
CA THR A 36 17.22 5.73 -7.73
C THR A 36 17.02 5.68 -6.22
N TYR A 37 17.75 6.47 -5.45
CA TYR A 37 17.56 6.59 -4.00
C TYR A 37 16.12 6.97 -3.66
N ARG A 38 15.61 8.04 -4.28
CA ARG A 38 14.26 8.57 -4.01
C ARG A 38 13.18 7.58 -4.44
N ASP A 39 13.35 6.95 -5.59
CA ASP A 39 12.39 5.97 -6.10
C ASP A 39 12.33 4.71 -5.23
N ALA A 40 13.49 4.16 -4.86
CA ALA A 40 13.58 2.98 -4.00
C ALA A 40 12.98 3.25 -2.61
N SER A 41 13.27 4.42 -2.03
CA SER A 41 12.70 4.85 -0.74
C SER A 41 11.18 4.98 -0.80
N ARG A 42 10.62 5.51 -1.90
CA ARG A 42 9.17 5.62 -2.11
C ARG A 42 8.47 4.26 -2.29
N ARG A 43 9.21 3.25 -2.74
CA ARG A 43 8.73 1.87 -2.95
C ARG A 43 8.96 0.98 -1.73
N GLY A 44 9.41 1.53 -0.60
CA GLY A 44 9.70 0.79 0.62
C GLY A 44 10.93 -0.13 0.52
N ALA A 45 11.74 0.00 -0.52
CA ALA A 45 13.01 -0.71 -0.65
C ALA A 45 14.13 0.02 0.10
N MET A 46 15.25 -0.67 0.33
CA MET A 46 16.46 -0.09 0.94
C MET A 46 17.10 0.93 0.00
N GLY A 47 16.67 2.19 0.05
CA GLY A 47 17.07 3.23 -0.91
C GLY A 47 18.57 3.49 -0.96
N TRP A 48 19.25 3.47 0.19
CA TRP A 48 20.70 3.68 0.27
C TRP A 48 21.50 2.58 -0.44
N PHE A 49 21.05 1.33 -0.37
CA PHE A 49 21.71 0.18 -1.01
C PHE A 49 21.65 0.28 -2.53
N TRP A 50 20.47 0.60 -3.07
CA TRP A 50 20.30 0.77 -4.51
C TRP A 50 21.01 2.02 -5.04
N ALA A 51 21.03 3.11 -4.26
CA ALA A 51 21.81 4.29 -4.59
C ALA A 51 23.31 3.96 -4.69
N LEU A 52 23.86 3.22 -3.74
CA LEU A 52 25.27 2.78 -3.77
C LEU A 52 25.56 1.90 -4.99
N THR A 53 24.64 1.02 -5.36
CA THR A 53 24.77 0.16 -6.54
C THR A 53 24.85 0.99 -7.83
N VAL A 54 23.98 1.98 -8.00
CA VAL A 54 24.03 2.91 -9.15
C VAL A 54 25.26 3.79 -9.10
N PHE A 55 25.71 4.21 -7.92
CA PHE A 55 26.91 5.02 -7.79
C PHE A 55 28.19 4.28 -8.21
N ILE A 56 28.29 2.98 -7.92
CA ILE A 56 29.46 2.16 -8.28
C ILE A 56 29.42 1.70 -9.74
N PHE A 57 28.25 1.27 -10.22
CA PHE A 57 28.08 0.64 -11.54
C PHE A 57 27.44 1.55 -12.61
N ASP A 58 27.14 2.81 -12.28
CA ASP A 58 26.53 3.83 -13.15
C ASP A 58 25.29 3.28 -13.90
N ILE A 59 25.30 3.31 -15.23
CA ILE A 59 24.20 2.87 -16.09
C ILE A 59 23.85 1.40 -15.85
N ALA A 60 24.84 0.52 -15.60
CA ALA A 60 24.56 -0.89 -15.36
C ALA A 60 23.81 -1.10 -14.03
N GLY A 61 24.18 -0.38 -12.98
CA GLY A 61 23.48 -0.40 -11.70
C GLY A 61 22.04 0.09 -11.84
N TRP A 62 21.83 1.17 -12.61
CA TRP A 62 20.50 1.71 -12.88
C TRP A 62 19.63 0.73 -13.66
N ALA A 63 20.19 0.05 -14.67
CA ALA A 63 19.48 -0.96 -15.44
C ALA A 63 19.06 -2.17 -14.57
N ILE A 64 19.95 -2.65 -13.70
CA ILE A 64 19.64 -3.73 -12.75
C ILE A 64 18.51 -3.29 -11.80
N TYR A 65 18.59 -2.06 -11.28
CA TYR A 65 17.54 -1.52 -10.42
C TYR A 65 16.18 -1.52 -11.12
N LEU A 66 16.11 -1.10 -12.38
CA LEU A 66 14.84 -1.10 -13.13
C LEU A 66 14.20 -2.47 -13.27
N VAL A 67 15.00 -3.54 -13.35
CA VAL A 67 14.49 -4.93 -13.44
C VAL A 67 13.97 -5.42 -12.09
N VAL A 68 14.67 -5.10 -10.99
CA VAL A 68 14.32 -5.55 -9.63
C VAL A 68 13.32 -4.62 -8.93
N ARG A 69 13.08 -3.43 -9.50
CA ARG A 69 12.22 -2.37 -8.95
C ARG A 69 10.87 -2.94 -8.50
N PRO A 70 10.49 -2.80 -7.21
CA PRO A 70 9.18 -3.23 -6.74
C PRO A 70 8.07 -2.54 -7.54
N PRO A 71 7.02 -3.26 -7.98
CA PRO A 71 6.01 -2.70 -8.88
C PRO A 71 5.12 -1.65 -8.20
N GLU A 72 4.84 -1.82 -6.91
CA GLU A 72 3.89 -1.00 -6.15
C GLU A 72 4.61 -0.01 -5.22
N TYR A 73 4.02 1.18 -5.04
CA TYR A 73 4.49 2.13 -4.04
C TYR A 73 4.04 1.70 -2.65
N ALA A 74 4.85 1.98 -1.62
CA ALA A 74 4.52 1.57 -0.25
C ALA A 74 3.20 2.20 0.24
N GLU A 75 2.91 3.43 -0.19
CA GLU A 75 1.67 4.13 0.12
C GLU A 75 0.44 3.46 -0.52
N ASP A 76 0.54 3.06 -1.79
CA ASP A 76 -0.57 2.40 -2.50
C ASP A 76 -0.92 1.05 -1.85
N ALA A 77 0.10 0.29 -1.44
CA ALA A 77 -0.09 -0.95 -0.70
C ALA A 77 -0.78 -0.70 0.65
N HIS A 78 -0.40 0.37 1.35
CA HIS A 78 -1.02 0.75 2.61
C HIS A 78 -2.49 1.17 2.45
N GLU A 79 -2.82 1.95 1.42
CA GLU A 79 -4.18 2.37 1.14
C GLU A 79 -5.09 1.16 0.84
N ARG A 80 -4.62 0.22 0.01
CA ARG A 80 -5.33 -1.04 -0.26
C ARG A 80 -5.61 -1.82 1.02
N ASP A 81 -4.62 -1.94 1.91
CA ASP A 81 -4.78 -2.65 3.18
C ASP A 81 -5.83 -1.97 4.08
N LEU A 82 -5.86 -0.63 4.11
CA LEU A 82 -6.86 0.12 4.86
C LEU A 82 -8.26 -0.08 4.28
N GLU A 83 -8.41 -0.07 2.96
CA GLU A 83 -9.69 -0.36 2.31
C GLU A 83 -10.20 -1.76 2.61
N ILE A 84 -9.32 -2.77 2.57
CA ILE A 84 -9.66 -4.16 2.88
C ILE A 84 -10.14 -4.25 4.33
N ARG A 85 -9.39 -3.68 5.29
CA ARG A 85 -9.78 -3.66 6.70
C ARG A 85 -11.10 -2.93 6.93
N ALA A 86 -11.34 -1.81 6.25
CA ALA A 86 -12.59 -1.08 6.34
C ALA A 86 -13.78 -1.93 5.84
N LYS A 87 -13.59 -2.66 4.72
CA LYS A 87 -14.57 -3.61 4.20
C LYS A 87 -14.81 -4.76 5.17
N GLU A 88 -13.77 -5.35 5.75
CA GLU A 88 -13.88 -6.42 6.75
C GLU A 88 -14.68 -5.99 7.98
N VAL A 89 -14.38 -4.81 8.53
CA VAL A 89 -15.12 -4.25 9.68
C VAL A 89 -16.59 -4.00 9.33
N SER A 90 -16.87 -3.56 8.09
CA SER A 90 -18.26 -3.36 7.64
C SER A 90 -19.04 -4.69 7.60
N LEU A 91 -18.43 -5.77 7.12
CA LEU A 91 -19.02 -7.11 7.09
C LEU A 91 -19.23 -7.66 8.52
N GLN A 92 -18.25 -7.48 9.40
CA GLN A 92 -18.35 -7.92 10.80
C GLN A 92 -19.43 -7.15 11.57
N ARG A 93 -19.66 -5.86 11.28
CA ARG A 93 -20.69 -5.07 11.95
C ARG A 93 -22.09 -5.67 11.78
N ASP A 94 -22.36 -6.36 10.68
CA ASP A 94 -23.68 -6.92 10.38
C ASP A 94 -23.92 -8.30 10.97
N LEU A 95 -22.86 -8.98 11.40
CA LEU A 95 -22.90 -10.27 12.06
C LEU A 95 -22.71 -10.08 13.58
N GLU A 96 -23.73 -10.40 14.37
CA GLU A 96 -23.57 -10.56 15.81
C GLU A 96 -23.11 -12.00 16.11
N THR A 97 -22.52 -12.25 17.28
CA THR A 97 -22.09 -13.61 17.66
C THR A 97 -23.08 -14.21 18.66
N CYS A 98 -23.47 -15.47 18.45
CA CYS A 98 -24.33 -16.18 19.39
C CYS A 98 -23.62 -16.36 20.75
N PRO A 99 -24.21 -15.94 21.89
CA PRO A 99 -23.57 -16.06 23.20
C PRO A 99 -23.47 -17.49 23.72
N ALA A 100 -24.12 -18.46 23.07
CA ALA A 100 -24.12 -19.87 23.49
C ALA A 100 -23.13 -20.74 22.70
N CYS A 101 -22.99 -20.51 21.39
CA CYS A 101 -22.15 -21.35 20.52
C CYS A 101 -21.07 -20.58 19.74
N PHE A 102 -20.98 -19.25 19.94
CA PHE A 102 -19.99 -18.36 19.32
C PHE A 102 -19.97 -18.33 17.79
N LYS A 103 -21.02 -18.83 17.14
CA LYS A 103 -21.19 -18.74 15.69
C LYS A 103 -21.79 -17.38 15.28
N PRO A 104 -21.43 -16.86 14.09
CA PRO A 104 -21.99 -15.63 13.56
C PRO A 104 -23.49 -15.82 13.26
N VAL A 105 -24.28 -14.79 13.57
CA VAL A 105 -25.73 -14.72 13.40
C VAL A 105 -26.15 -13.30 12.99
N GLU A 106 -27.08 -13.20 12.05
CA GLU A 106 -27.59 -11.91 11.60
C GLU A 106 -28.45 -11.20 12.67
N LYS A 107 -28.52 -9.87 12.59
CA LYS A 107 -29.26 -9.02 13.53
C LYS A 107 -30.78 -9.27 13.56
N ASP A 108 -31.35 -9.94 12.57
CA ASP A 108 -32.80 -10.19 12.51
C ASP A 108 -33.18 -11.60 12.98
N PHE A 109 -32.19 -12.44 13.32
CA PHE A 109 -32.46 -13.81 13.73
C PHE A 109 -33.10 -13.87 15.11
N LEU A 110 -34.27 -14.52 15.17
CA LEU A 110 -34.98 -14.79 16.43
C LEU A 110 -34.32 -15.92 17.23
N ILE A 111 -33.78 -16.91 16.51
CA ILE A 111 -33.19 -18.14 17.04
C ILE A 111 -31.88 -18.40 16.28
N CYS A 112 -30.85 -18.87 16.99
CA CYS A 112 -29.61 -19.30 16.37
C CYS A 112 -29.81 -20.60 15.57
N PRO A 113 -29.47 -20.65 14.26
CA PRO A 113 -29.66 -21.85 13.44
C PRO A 113 -28.77 -23.03 13.82
N SER A 114 -27.68 -22.79 14.56
CA SER A 114 -26.72 -23.84 14.93
C SER A 114 -26.98 -24.50 16.27
N CYS A 115 -27.41 -23.74 17.28
CA CYS A 115 -27.61 -24.26 18.64
C CYS A 115 -29.05 -24.08 19.15
N MET A 116 -29.95 -23.53 18.33
CA MET A 116 -31.35 -23.28 18.67
C MET A 116 -31.59 -22.35 19.86
N LYS A 117 -30.55 -21.63 20.33
CA LYS A 117 -30.69 -20.61 21.38
C LYS A 117 -31.56 -19.46 20.87
N LYS A 118 -32.56 -19.05 21.66
CA LYS A 118 -33.34 -17.84 21.40
C LYS A 118 -32.46 -16.60 21.59
N LEU A 119 -32.34 -15.80 20.53
CA LEU A 119 -31.50 -14.60 20.49
C LEU A 119 -32.31 -13.32 20.69
N ARG A 120 -33.53 -13.30 20.15
CA ARG A 120 -34.42 -12.13 20.13
C ARG A 120 -35.88 -12.53 20.38
N LYS A 121 -36.72 -11.54 20.68
CA LYS A 121 -38.18 -11.69 20.78
C LYS A 121 -38.85 -10.84 19.68
N PRO A 122 -39.90 -11.33 19.00
CA PRO A 122 -40.66 -10.50 18.08
C PRO A 122 -41.49 -9.48 18.85
N CYS A 123 -41.67 -8.29 18.29
CA CYS A 123 -42.55 -7.27 18.85
C CYS A 123 -44.02 -7.72 18.81
N ILE A 124 -44.80 -7.49 19.88
CA ILE A 124 -46.24 -7.86 19.92
C ILE A 124 -47.08 -7.18 18.84
N GLU A 125 -46.72 -5.95 18.44
CA GLU A 125 -47.46 -5.18 17.43
C GLU A 125 -46.82 -5.27 16.04
N CYS A 126 -45.58 -4.76 15.86
CA CYS A 126 -44.94 -4.69 14.55
C CYS A 126 -44.14 -5.95 14.14
N LYS A 127 -44.09 -7.01 14.97
CA LYS A 127 -43.37 -8.28 14.74
C LYS A 127 -41.86 -8.20 14.46
N LYS A 128 -41.25 -7.01 14.49
CA LYS A 128 -39.78 -6.84 14.34
C LYS A 128 -39.00 -7.55 15.45
N ALA A 129 -37.81 -8.04 15.11
CA ALA A 129 -36.93 -8.70 16.06
C ALA A 129 -36.32 -7.71 17.07
N LEU A 130 -36.56 -7.93 18.36
CA LEU A 130 -36.10 -7.08 19.46
C LEU A 130 -35.11 -7.82 20.36
N LYS A 131 -34.13 -7.08 20.89
CA LYS A 131 -33.22 -7.63 21.91
C LYS A 131 -34.02 -8.02 23.17
N LEU A 132 -33.70 -9.17 23.76
CA LEU A 132 -34.36 -9.72 24.95
C LEU A 132 -34.54 -8.72 26.11
N PRO A 133 -33.53 -7.90 26.50
CA PRO A 133 -33.66 -6.98 27.63
C PRO A 133 -34.51 -5.72 27.35
N TRP A 134 -34.96 -5.51 26.10
CA TRP A 134 -35.72 -4.31 25.77
C TRP A 134 -37.18 -4.44 26.21
N SER A 135 -37.64 -3.45 26.99
CA SER A 135 -39.01 -3.31 27.50
C SER A 135 -39.92 -2.48 26.59
N VAL A 136 -39.34 -1.74 25.63
CA VAL A 136 -40.06 -0.89 24.68
C VAL A 136 -39.49 -1.11 23.29
N CYS A 137 -40.36 -1.23 22.29
CA CYS A 137 -39.96 -1.36 20.89
C CYS A 137 -39.49 0.00 20.33
N PRO A 138 -38.26 0.15 19.81
CA PRO A 138 -37.79 1.42 19.25
C PRO A 138 -38.44 1.79 17.91
N TYR A 139 -39.11 0.83 17.24
CA TYR A 139 -39.74 1.08 15.93
C TYR A 139 -41.19 1.59 16.07
N CYS A 140 -42.00 0.98 16.95
CA CYS A 140 -43.41 1.33 17.14
C CYS A 140 -43.74 1.94 18.50
N LYS A 141 -42.75 2.08 19.41
CA LYS A 141 -42.88 2.66 20.76
C LYS A 141 -43.76 1.86 21.74
N THR A 142 -44.18 0.66 21.37
CA THR A 142 -45.04 -0.22 22.17
C THR A 142 -44.27 -0.98 23.24
N LYS A 143 -44.84 -1.07 24.45
CA LYS A 143 -44.29 -1.85 25.58
C LYS A 143 -44.34 -3.36 25.29
N GLN A 144 -43.31 -4.09 25.71
CA GLN A 144 -43.04 -5.51 25.39
C GLN A 144 -43.06 -6.44 26.58
#